data_AF-A0A024WQB0-F1
#
_entry.id   AF-A0A024WQB0-F1
#
_cell.length_a   1.000
_cell.length_b   1.000
_cell.length_c   1.000
_cell.angle_alpha   90.00
_cell.angle_beta   90.00
_cell.angle_gamma   90.00
#
_symmetry.space_group_name_H-M   'P 1'
#
loop_
_entity.id
_entity.type
_entity.pdbx_description
1 polymer ?
#
loop_
_entity_poly.entity_id
_entity_poly.type
_entity_poly.pdbx_seq_one_letter_code
_entity_poly.pdbx_strand_id
1 'polypeptide(L)'
;MQNLPLTQNKLNKLKNMGDIKKDELVTFVKTLMLNEQEAFENMKTFFEIWDIMKTGYMHKNLIISILKQFGDNLTEEESNYIQKELNQMSESNISYVKLLKKWIYGTEE
;
A
#
# COMPACT_ATOMS: atom_id res chain seq x y z
N MET A 1 -2.15 18.66 9.83
CA MET A 1 -1.36 18.58 8.59
C MET A 1 -1.23 17.12 8.23
N GLN A 2 -1.79 16.67 7.10
CA GLN A 2 -1.57 15.31 6.61
C GLN A 2 -0.14 15.23 6.08
N ASN A 3 0.69 14.34 6.65
CA ASN A 3 2.01 14.04 6.11
C ASN A 3 1.80 13.33 4.76
N LEU A 4 2.36 13.88 3.67
CA LEU A 4 2.32 13.18 2.39
C LEU A 4 3.18 11.90 2.50
N PRO A 5 2.62 10.71 2.22
CA PRO A 5 3.42 9.49 2.16
C PRO A 5 4.34 9.55 0.93
N LEU A 6 5.60 9.92 1.17
CA LEU A 6 6.68 9.83 0.20
C LEU A 6 7.40 8.50 0.38
N THR A 7 7.18 7.57 -0.55
CA THR A 7 7.96 6.33 -0.60
C THR A 7 9.41 6.64 -0.98
N GLN A 8 10.35 5.75 -0.65
CA GLN A 8 11.78 5.95 -0.91
C GLN A 8 12.07 6.16 -2.41
N ASN A 9 11.34 5.51 -3.32
CA ASN A 9 11.53 5.67 -4.75
C ASN A 9 10.96 7.00 -5.27
N LYS A 10 9.83 7.46 -4.71
CA LYS A 10 9.30 8.81 -4.99
C LYS A 10 10.26 9.89 -4.49
N LEU A 11 10.87 9.70 -3.31
CA LEU A 11 11.92 10.59 -2.80
C LEU A 11 13.15 10.59 -3.70
N ASN A 12 13.59 9.42 -4.16
CA ASN A 12 14.74 9.29 -5.06
C ASN A 12 14.44 9.93 -6.43
N LYS A 13 13.22 9.78 -6.97
CA LYS A 13 12.77 10.49 -8.18
C LYS A 13 12.84 12.00 -8.00
N LEU A 14 12.33 12.53 -6.89
CA LEU A 14 12.41 13.96 -6.61
C LEU A 14 13.86 14.45 -6.53
N LYS A 15 14.74 13.71 -5.83
CA LYS A 15 16.17 14.03 -5.75
C LYS A 15 16.88 14.01 -7.11
N ASN A 16 16.47 13.11 -8.00
CA ASN A 16 17.04 12.98 -9.34
C ASN A 16 16.52 14.03 -10.33
N MET A 17 15.49 14.81 -9.99
CA MET A 17 14.99 15.89 -10.85
C MET A 17 15.90 17.14 -10.85
N GLY A 18 16.85 17.25 -9.93
CA GLY A 18 17.79 18.38 -9.87
C GLY A 18 17.08 19.70 -9.53
N ASP A 19 17.44 20.78 -10.21
CA ASP A 19 16.76 22.07 -10.07
C ASP A 19 15.39 22.01 -10.74
N ILE A 20 14.32 22.01 -9.94
CA ILE A 20 12.94 21.89 -10.43
C ILE A 20 12.24 23.26 -10.44
N LYS A 21 11.46 23.53 -11.49
CA LYS A 21 10.58 24.70 -11.52
C LYS A 21 9.36 24.48 -10.62
N LYS A 22 8.75 25.58 -10.17
CA LYS A 22 7.53 25.55 -9.34
C LYS A 22 6.42 24.69 -9.96
N ASP A 23 6.20 24.80 -11.26
CA ASP A 23 5.12 24.07 -11.94
C ASP A 23 5.42 22.56 -12.06
N GLU A 24 6.70 22.20 -12.18
CA GLU A 24 7.16 20.81 -12.17
C GLU A 24 7.02 20.19 -10.77
N LEU A 25 7.32 20.96 -9.72
CA LEU A 25 7.06 20.56 -8.34
C LEU A 25 5.56 20.34 -8.09
N VAL A 26 4.70 21.26 -8.54
CA VAL A 26 3.24 21.12 -8.37
C VAL A 26 2.74 19.88 -9.10
N THR A 27 3.23 19.62 -10.31
CA THR A 27 2.89 18.41 -11.07
C THR A 27 3.35 17.16 -10.34
N PHE A 28 4.57 17.15 -9.83
CA PHE A 28 5.09 16.03 -9.04
C PHE A 28 4.26 15.80 -7.77
N VAL A 29 3.96 16.84 -7.00
CA VAL A 29 3.13 16.75 -5.78
C VAL A 29 1.73 16.24 -6.09
N LYS A 30 1.13 16.61 -7.23
CA LYS A 30 -0.14 16.01 -7.68
C LYS A 30 -0.03 14.50 -7.92
N THR A 31 1.11 13.99 -8.38
CA THR A 31 1.33 12.53 -8.49
C THR A 31 1.55 11.84 -7.14
N LEU A 32 1.89 12.61 -6.10
CA LEU A 32 1.99 12.10 -4.73
C LEU A 32 0.63 12.00 -4.06
N MET A 33 -0.34 12.81 -4.51
CA MET A 33 -1.72 12.75 -4.07
C MET A 33 -2.38 11.54 -4.71
N LEU A 34 -2.08 10.36 -4.15
CA LEU A 34 -2.87 9.17 -4.43
C LEU A 34 -4.28 9.43 -3.93
N ASN A 35 -5.26 9.36 -4.84
CA ASN A 35 -6.63 9.26 -4.39
C ASN A 35 -6.79 7.88 -3.73
N GLU A 36 -7.44 7.84 -2.56
CA GLU A 36 -7.59 6.63 -1.76
C GLU A 36 -8.24 5.48 -2.57
N GLN A 37 -9.15 5.83 -3.49
CA GLN A 37 -9.79 4.88 -4.39
C GLN A 37 -8.81 4.18 -5.34
N GLU A 38 -7.89 4.91 -5.94
CA GLU A 38 -6.88 4.41 -6.86
C GLU A 38 -5.83 3.61 -6.11
N ALA A 39 -5.43 4.06 -4.92
CA ALA A 39 -4.57 3.26 -4.04
C ALA A 39 -5.23 1.91 -3.72
N PHE A 40 -6.52 1.91 -3.39
CA PHE A 40 -7.29 0.71 -3.10
C PHE A 40 -7.41 -0.21 -4.32
N GLU A 41 -7.84 0.30 -5.47
CA GLU A 41 -8.00 -0.52 -6.68
C GLU A 41 -6.66 -1.08 -7.18
N ASN A 42 -5.57 -0.30 -7.10
CA ASN A 42 -4.24 -0.77 -7.48
C ASN A 42 -3.76 -1.90 -6.56
N MET A 43 -3.89 -1.74 -5.24
CA MET A 43 -3.53 -2.80 -4.29
C MET A 43 -4.42 -4.03 -4.48
N LYS A 44 -5.75 -3.84 -4.57
CA LYS A 44 -6.72 -4.91 -4.77
C LYS A 44 -6.42 -5.73 -6.02
N THR A 45 -6.16 -5.06 -7.16
CA THR A 45 -5.80 -5.73 -8.42
C THR A 45 -4.54 -6.57 -8.25
N PHE A 46 -3.56 -6.09 -7.48
CA PHE A 46 -2.35 -6.86 -7.21
C PHE A 46 -2.63 -8.11 -6.37
N PHE A 47 -3.42 -7.99 -5.29
CA PHE A 47 -3.84 -9.14 -4.49
C PHE A 47 -4.65 -10.17 -5.30
N GLU A 48 -5.50 -9.71 -6.21
CA GLU A 48 -6.28 -10.56 -7.09
C GLU A 48 -5.41 -11.40 -8.05
N ILE A 49 -4.18 -10.99 -8.36
CA ILE A 49 -3.24 -11.82 -9.14
C ILE A 49 -2.81 -13.05 -8.34
N TRP A 50 -2.67 -12.92 -7.02
CA TRP A 50 -2.28 -14.00 -6.11
C TRP A 50 -3.46 -14.88 -5.67
N ASP A 51 -4.67 -14.33 -5.62
CA ASP A 51 -5.89 -15.09 -5.40
C ASP A 51 -6.39 -15.75 -6.70
N ILE A 52 -5.70 -16.84 -7.09
CA ILE A 52 -6.00 -17.61 -8.30
C ILE A 52 -7.47 -18.06 -8.33
N MET A 53 -8.03 -18.40 -7.18
CA MET A 53 -9.40 -18.89 -7.03
C MET A 53 -10.45 -17.77 -6.99
N LYS A 54 -10.04 -16.49 -6.98
CA LYS A 54 -10.91 -15.32 -6.92
C LYS A 54 -11.92 -15.37 -5.77
N THR A 55 -11.49 -15.87 -4.62
CA THR A 55 -12.32 -16.00 -3.42
C THR A 55 -12.50 -14.68 -2.68
N GLY A 56 -11.57 -13.73 -2.83
CA GLY A 56 -11.46 -12.53 -2.01
C GLY A 56 -10.77 -12.77 -0.66
N TYR A 57 -10.25 -13.97 -0.42
CA TYR A 57 -9.62 -14.40 0.83
C TYR A 57 -8.25 -14.99 0.59
N MET A 58 -7.37 -14.86 1.58
CA MET A 58 -6.11 -15.59 1.57
C MET A 58 -5.54 -15.81 2.96
N HIS A 59 -4.59 -16.74 3.04
CA HIS A 59 -3.90 -17.02 4.28
C HIS A 59 -3.08 -15.80 4.73
N LYS A 60 -3.22 -15.39 5.99
CA LYS A 60 -2.59 -14.17 6.53
C LYS A 60 -1.07 -14.10 6.34
N ASN A 61 -0.39 -15.25 6.37
CA ASN A 61 1.06 -15.33 6.12
C ASN A 61 1.49 -14.92 4.69
N LEU A 62 0.57 -14.88 3.72
CA LEU A 62 0.86 -14.45 2.35
C LEU A 62 0.80 -12.93 2.19
N ILE A 63 0.07 -12.23 3.05
CA ILE A 63 -0.19 -10.78 2.93
C ILE A 63 1.11 -9.99 2.84
N ILE A 64 2.04 -10.20 3.79
CA ILE A 64 3.32 -9.47 3.81
C ILE A 64 4.18 -9.82 2.60
N SER A 65 4.22 -11.09 2.21
CA SER A 65 4.97 -11.54 1.04
C SER A 65 4.49 -10.89 -0.25
N ILE A 66 3.20 -10.62 -0.35
CA ILE A 66 2.59 -9.93 -1.49
C ILE A 66 2.87 -8.43 -1.41
N LEU A 67 2.67 -7.80 -0.26
CA LEU A 67 2.95 -6.37 -0.08
C LEU A 67 4.43 -6.04 -0.29
N LYS A 68 5.34 -6.94 0.06
CA LYS A 68 6.77 -6.81 -0.25
C LYS A 68 7.09 -6.80 -1.74
N GLN A 69 6.17 -7.29 -2.58
CA GLN A 69 6.29 -7.26 -4.04
C GLN A 69 5.50 -6.09 -4.65
N PHE A 70 4.74 -5.36 -3.83
CA PHE A 70 3.94 -4.23 -4.25
C PHE A 70 4.70 -2.91 -4.05
N GLY A 71 4.94 -2.18 -5.14
CA GLY A 71 5.58 -0.86 -5.07
C GLY A 71 7.04 -0.90 -4.60
N ASP A 72 7.39 -0.03 -3.65
CA ASP A 72 8.78 0.25 -3.22
C ASP A 72 9.25 -0.61 -2.03
N ASN A 73 8.73 -1.83 -1.92
CA ASN A 73 8.95 -2.78 -0.82
C ASN A 73 8.60 -2.20 0.57
N LEU A 74 7.89 -2.99 1.38
CA LEU A 74 7.73 -2.64 2.79
C LEU A 74 9.09 -2.65 3.49
N THR A 75 9.37 -1.62 4.29
CA THR A 75 10.49 -1.63 5.23
C THR A 75 10.30 -2.74 6.28
N GLU A 76 11.36 -3.07 7.00
CA GLU A 76 11.30 -4.06 8.08
C GLU A 76 10.37 -3.61 9.22
N GLU A 77 10.38 -2.32 9.56
CA GLU A 77 9.49 -1.75 10.57
C GLU A 77 8.02 -1.83 10.15
N GLU A 78 7.70 -1.47 8.90
CA GLU A 78 6.33 -1.58 8.36
C GLU A 78 5.88 -3.05 8.28
N SER A 79 6.78 -3.95 7.86
CA SER A 79 6.51 -5.40 7.83
C SER A 79 6.20 -5.93 9.23
N ASN A 80 6.97 -5.52 10.24
CA ASN A 80 6.78 -5.95 11.62
C ASN A 80 5.48 -5.41 12.21
N TYR A 81 5.09 -4.18 11.86
CA TYR A 81 3.81 -3.61 12.27
C TYR A 81 2.64 -4.42 11.70
N ILE A 82 2.65 -4.68 10.39
CA ILE A 82 1.61 -5.46 9.70
C ILE A 82 1.57 -6.89 10.26
N GLN A 83 2.73 -7.52 10.51
CA GLN A 83 2.78 -8.87 11.07
C GLN A 83 2.13 -8.95 12.46
N LYS A 84 2.34 -7.94 13.31
CA LYS A 84 1.72 -7.88 14.63
C LYS A 84 0.19 -7.77 14.51
N GLU A 85 -0.32 -6.94 13.61
CA GLU A 85 -1.77 -6.83 13.37
C GLU A 85 -2.36 -8.15 12.88
N LEU A 86 -1.74 -8.79 11.88
CA LEU A 86 -2.20 -10.09 11.36
C LEU A 86 -2.16 -11.21 12.41
N ASN A 87 -1.20 -11.16 13.34
CA ASN A 87 -1.12 -12.13 14.44
C ASN A 87 -2.25 -11.98 15.46
N GLN A 88 -2.84 -10.80 15.59
CA GLN A 88 -4.00 -10.55 16.46
C GLN A 88 -5.31 -11.06 15.85
N MET A 89 -5.34 -11.31 14.54
CA MET A 89 -6.50 -11.90 13.86
C MET A 89 -6.63 -13.39 14.22
N SER A 90 -7.81 -13.78 14.69
CA SER A 90 -8.15 -15.17 15.04
C SER A 90 -8.21 -16.08 13.82
N GLU A 91 -8.61 -15.55 12.67
CA GLU A 91 -8.76 -16.29 11.42
C GLU A 91 -7.41 -16.46 10.71
N SER A 92 -7.15 -17.66 10.19
CA SER A 92 -5.98 -17.93 9.36
C SER A 92 -6.14 -17.40 7.94
N ASN A 93 -7.36 -17.48 7.39
CA ASN A 93 -7.71 -16.92 6.09
C ASN A 93 -8.56 -15.68 6.30
N ILE A 94 -8.16 -14.55 5.72
CA ILE A 94 -8.80 -13.26 5.92
C ILE A 94 -9.16 -12.63 4.58
N SER A 95 -10.18 -11.77 4.59
CA SER A 95 -10.53 -11.00 3.40
C SER A 95 -9.51 -9.89 3.18
N TYR A 96 -8.70 -9.99 2.13
CA TYR A 96 -7.74 -8.95 1.79
C TYR A 96 -8.46 -7.66 1.33
N VAL A 97 -9.66 -7.78 0.76
CA VAL A 97 -10.48 -6.62 0.37
C VAL A 97 -10.87 -5.80 1.61
N LYS A 98 -11.38 -6.46 2.67
CA LYS A 98 -11.71 -5.79 3.92
C LYS A 98 -10.48 -5.19 4.59
N LEU A 99 -9.37 -5.93 4.61
CA LEU A 99 -8.11 -5.47 5.17
C LEU A 99 -7.60 -4.20 4.48
N LEU A 100 -7.59 -4.18 3.15
CA LEU A 100 -7.16 -3.02 2.36
C LEU A 100 -8.09 -1.81 2.59
N LYS A 101 -9.40 -2.02 2.67
CA LYS A 101 -10.34 -0.93 3.00
C LYS A 101 -10.06 -0.34 4.38
N LYS A 102 -9.83 -1.21 5.37
CA LYS A 102 -9.46 -0.78 6.73
C LYS A 102 -8.19 0.07 6.72
N TRP A 103 -7.15 -0.37 6.00
CA TRP A 103 -5.88 0.35 5.97
C TRP A 103 -5.92 1.67 5.19
N ILE A 104 -6.69 1.73 4.10
CA ILE A 104 -6.71 2.89 3.21
C ILE A 104 -7.73 3.93 3.65
N TYR A 105 -8.93 3.51 4.08
CA TYR A 105 -10.02 4.40 4.45
C TYR A 105 -10.23 4.51 5.97
N GLY A 106 -9.59 3.66 6.77
CA GLY A 106 -9.79 3.63 8.22
C GLY A 106 -11.14 3.06 8.67
N THR A 107 -11.86 2.35 7.80
CA THR A 107 -13.21 1.82 8.06
C THR A 107 -13.18 0.34 8.46
N GLU A 108 -13.86 -0.04 9.54
CA GLU A 108 -13.94 -1.42 10.05
C GLU A 108 -15.16 -2.25 9.56
N GLU A 109 -15.89 -1.81 8.54
CA GLU A 109 -17.14 -2.47 8.08
C GLU A 109 -16.93 -3.73 7.19
#